data_AF-A0A095A2B2-F1
#
_entry.id   AF-A0A095A2B2-F1
#
_cell.length_a   1.000
_cell.length_b   1.000
_cell.length_c   1.000
_cell.angle_alpha   90.00
_cell.angle_beta   90.00
_cell.angle_gamma   90.00
#
_symmetry.space_group_name_H-M   'P 1'
#
loop_
_entity.id
_entity.type
_entity.pdbx_description
1 polymer ?
#
loop_
_entity_poly.entity_id
_entity_poly.type
_entity_poly.pdbx_seq_one_letter_code
_entity_poly.pdbx_strand_id
1 'polypeptide(L)'
;VRDPAHPSLFMRKCWCGPAVWINSEPFSSINSRNIQFQWQNKWRPVNCILKPFSDISLASAYLRKDMKRCLSSSDNATLASVIDASIEDNREVGPCLSIELEAPMRCIAPGQWCAFYDNDICLGGAMICGSISLWEEGQNTSYHEWNHSDYELTYG
;
A
#
# COMPACT_ATOMS: atom_id res chain seq x y z
N VAL A 1 7.03 -0.67 20.50
CA VAL A 1 5.66 -0.21 20.84
C VAL A 1 5.04 -1.22 21.81
N ARG A 2 4.49 -0.78 22.95
CA ARG A 2 3.85 -1.68 23.94
C ARG A 2 2.31 -1.66 23.90
N ASP A 3 1.73 -0.60 23.33
CA ASP A 3 0.29 -0.45 23.14
C ASP A 3 -0.13 -0.96 21.75
N PRO A 4 -1.03 -1.95 21.64
CA PRO A 4 -1.51 -2.44 20.34
C PRO A 4 -2.24 -1.38 19.51
N ALA A 5 -2.76 -0.32 20.12
CA ALA A 5 -3.44 0.80 19.48
C ALA A 5 -2.52 1.99 19.14
N HIS A 6 -1.21 1.85 19.31
CA HIS A 6 -0.28 2.95 19.09
C HIS A 6 -0.27 3.40 17.60
N PRO A 7 -0.33 4.71 17.31
CA PRO A 7 -0.40 5.24 15.93
C PRO A 7 0.73 4.78 15.00
N SER A 8 1.93 4.50 15.53
CA SER A 8 3.05 3.97 14.73
C SER A 8 2.79 2.58 14.11
N LEU A 9 1.81 1.83 14.62
CA LEU A 9 1.43 0.53 14.07
C LEU A 9 0.44 0.65 12.93
N PHE A 10 -0.12 1.82 12.65
CA PHE A 10 -1.15 1.99 11.65
C PHE A 10 -0.67 2.91 10.53
N MET A 11 -1.07 2.58 9.30
CA MET A 11 -0.67 3.29 8.10
C MET A 11 -1.90 3.47 7.22
N ARG A 12 -2.08 4.66 6.65
CA ARG A 12 -3.08 4.91 5.60
C ARG A 12 -2.45 5.31 4.26
N LYS A 13 -1.13 5.53 4.23
CA LYS A 13 -0.37 5.89 3.04
C LYS A 13 0.76 4.89 2.83
N CYS A 14 0.82 4.29 1.64
CA CYS A 14 1.92 3.41 1.25
C CYS A 14 2.22 3.51 -0.24
N TRP A 15 3.38 3.01 -0.64
CA TRP A 15 3.76 2.94 -2.05
C TRP A 15 4.35 1.58 -2.37
N CYS A 16 4.13 1.16 -3.62
CA CYS A 16 4.55 -0.13 -4.12
C CYS A 16 5.47 0.02 -5.32
N GLY A 17 6.20 -1.05 -5.60
CA GLY A 17 6.88 -1.25 -6.88
C GLY A 17 5.88 -1.40 -8.03
N PRO A 18 6.38 -1.74 -9.23
CA PRO A 18 5.55 -2.01 -10.39
C PRO A 18 4.47 -3.06 -10.09
N ALA A 19 3.22 -2.77 -10.46
CA ALA A 19 2.09 -3.68 -10.23
C ALA A 19 2.03 -4.79 -11.28
N VAL A 20 1.64 -6.00 -10.87
CA VAL A 20 1.43 -7.16 -11.75
C VAL A 20 -0.07 -7.43 -11.85
N TRP A 21 -0.63 -7.32 -13.06
CA TRP A 21 -2.06 -7.48 -13.33
C TRP A 21 -2.37 -8.88 -13.88
N ILE A 22 -3.43 -9.53 -13.39
CA ILE A 22 -3.71 -10.96 -13.65
C ILE A 22 -4.27 -11.21 -15.06
N ASN A 23 -4.93 -10.24 -15.68
CA ASN A 23 -5.55 -10.39 -17.01
C ASN A 23 -4.90 -9.56 -18.11
N SER A 24 -3.69 -9.03 -17.89
CA SER A 24 -3.03 -8.09 -18.83
C SER A 24 -3.88 -6.86 -19.17
N GLU A 25 -4.88 -6.54 -18.35
CA GLU A 25 -5.62 -5.30 -18.48
C GLU A 25 -4.70 -4.15 -18.06
N PRO A 26 -4.44 -3.17 -18.94
CA PRO A 26 -3.58 -2.06 -18.60
C PRO A 26 -4.21 -1.27 -17.45
N PHE A 27 -3.40 -0.66 -16.58
CA PHE A 27 -3.88 0.18 -15.48
C PHE A 27 -4.90 1.25 -15.95
N SER A 28 -4.79 1.71 -17.20
CA SER A 28 -5.74 2.65 -17.82
C SER A 28 -7.17 2.12 -17.93
N SER A 29 -7.37 0.81 -17.97
CA SER A 29 -8.68 0.15 -17.99
C SER A 29 -9.29 0.05 -16.60
N ILE A 30 -8.51 0.26 -15.53
CA ILE A 30 -8.95 0.10 -14.15
C ILE A 30 -9.72 1.34 -13.70
N ASN A 31 -10.96 1.14 -13.25
CA ASN A 31 -11.73 2.21 -12.60
C ASN A 31 -11.15 2.46 -11.20
N SER A 32 -10.27 3.45 -11.09
CA SER A 32 -9.53 3.77 -9.87
C SER A 32 -10.38 4.29 -8.70
N ARG A 33 -11.70 4.46 -8.87
CA ARG A 33 -12.57 5.05 -7.83
C ARG A 33 -13.05 4.07 -6.78
N ASN A 34 -13.05 2.76 -7.05
CA ASN A 34 -13.57 1.74 -6.14
C ASN A 34 -12.60 0.55 -6.00
N ILE A 35 -11.30 0.84 -5.91
CA ILE A 35 -10.30 -0.22 -5.76
C ILE A 35 -10.12 -0.53 -4.28
N GLN A 36 -10.11 -1.82 -3.95
CA GLN A 36 -9.83 -2.30 -2.61
C GLN A 36 -8.41 -2.80 -2.51
N PHE A 37 -7.75 -2.44 -1.42
CA PHE A 37 -6.41 -2.85 -1.06
C PHE A 37 -6.49 -3.87 0.06
N GLN A 38 -5.76 -4.97 -0.11
CA GLN A 38 -5.58 -5.97 0.93
C GLN A 38 -4.10 -6.32 1.03
N TRP A 39 -3.59 -6.45 2.24
CA TRP A 39 -2.27 -7.02 2.49
C TRP A 39 -2.41 -7.97 3.68
N GLN A 40 -1.81 -9.15 3.56
CA GLN A 40 -2.08 -10.33 4.39
C GLN A 40 -3.56 -10.80 4.39
N ASN A 41 -3.75 -12.12 4.31
CA ASN A 41 -5.09 -12.73 4.29
C ASN A 41 -5.88 -12.54 5.59
N LYS A 42 -5.29 -11.99 6.66
CA LYS A 42 -6.00 -11.74 7.92
C LYS A 42 -6.81 -10.45 7.93
N TRP A 43 -6.72 -9.63 6.89
CA TRP A 43 -7.44 -8.36 6.83
C TRP A 43 -8.49 -8.37 5.74
N ARG A 44 -9.65 -7.76 5.99
CA ARG A 44 -10.62 -7.42 4.94
C ARG A 44 -10.00 -6.40 3.98
N PRO A 45 -10.35 -6.43 2.69
CA PRO A 45 -9.97 -5.38 1.76
C PRO A 45 -10.51 -4.01 2.20
N VAL A 46 -9.70 -2.96 2.08
CA VAL A 46 -10.05 -1.59 2.41
C VAL A 46 -10.02 -0.75 1.14
N ASN A 47 -11.06 0.06 0.89
CA ASN A 47 -11.07 0.94 -0.26
C ASN A 47 -9.85 1.87 -0.26
N CYS A 48 -9.34 2.16 -1.45
CA CYS A 48 -8.15 2.95 -1.64
C CYS A 48 -8.18 3.75 -2.93
N ILE A 49 -7.34 4.78 -2.97
CA ILE A 49 -7.07 5.56 -4.17
C ILE A 49 -5.68 5.17 -4.66
N LEU A 50 -5.61 4.76 -5.93
CA LEU A 50 -4.36 4.45 -6.61
C LEU A 50 -3.90 5.62 -7.48
N LYS A 51 -2.61 5.97 -7.40
CA LYS A 51 -1.98 6.92 -8.31
C LYS A 51 -0.74 6.30 -8.96
N PRO A 52 -0.65 6.27 -10.31
CA PRO A 52 0.45 5.64 -11.02
C PRO A 52 1.67 6.56 -11.18
N PHE A 53 2.87 5.98 -11.17
CA PHE A 53 4.15 6.65 -11.37
C PHE A 53 5.13 5.77 -12.15
N SER A 54 6.11 6.39 -12.82
CA SER A 54 7.17 5.69 -13.56
C SER A 54 8.16 4.96 -12.65
N ASP A 55 8.34 5.41 -11.41
CA ASP A 55 9.30 4.86 -10.47
C ASP A 55 8.85 5.02 -9.00
N ILE A 56 9.47 4.22 -8.14
CA ILE A 56 9.19 4.16 -6.71
C ILE A 56 9.50 5.50 -6.01
N SER A 57 10.54 6.21 -6.46
CA SER A 57 10.95 7.47 -5.84
C SER A 57 9.86 8.53 -6.02
N LEU A 58 9.29 8.66 -7.22
CA LEU A 58 8.16 9.55 -7.50
C LEU A 58 6.90 9.16 -6.73
N ALA A 59 6.57 7.87 -6.67
CA ALA A 59 5.43 7.38 -5.89
C ALA A 59 5.58 7.71 -4.40
N SER A 60 6.78 7.53 -3.84
CA SER A 60 7.04 7.88 -2.43
C SER A 60 7.02 9.40 -2.20
N ALA A 61 7.58 10.18 -3.12
CA ALA A 61 7.63 11.63 -3.02
C ALA A 61 6.24 12.25 -3.09
N TYR A 62 5.33 11.67 -3.89
CA TYR A 62 3.95 12.12 -3.97
C TYR A 62 3.26 12.12 -2.60
N LEU A 63 3.34 11.01 -1.86
CA LEU A 63 2.72 10.89 -0.53
C LEU A 63 3.44 11.72 0.54
N ARG A 64 4.76 11.88 0.41
CA ARG A 64 5.58 12.67 1.34
C ARG A 64 5.47 14.18 1.12
N LYS A 65 5.02 14.66 -0.06
CA LYS A 65 4.80 16.09 -0.30
C LYS A 65 3.75 16.70 0.63
N ASP A 66 2.81 15.88 1.09
CA ASP A 66 1.82 16.26 2.11
C ASP A 66 2.45 16.45 3.50
N MET A 67 3.67 15.95 3.71
CA MET A 67 4.37 15.91 4.99
C MET A 67 5.44 17.01 5.16
N LYS A 68 5.26 18.20 4.59
CA LYS A 68 6.25 19.30 4.72
C LYS A 68 6.43 19.78 6.18
N ARG A 69 7.21 19.03 6.97
CA ARG A 69 8.20 19.42 7.98
C ARG A 69 8.77 18.13 8.57
N CYS A 70 10.08 17.95 8.39
CA CYS A 70 10.93 16.90 9.00
C CYS A 70 10.89 15.52 8.32
N LEU A 71 11.84 15.26 7.40
CA LEU A 71 12.92 14.28 7.57
C LEU A 71 13.59 13.92 6.23
N SER A 72 14.89 13.66 6.35
CA SER A 72 15.90 13.43 5.31
C SER A 72 15.64 12.19 4.44
N SER A 73 16.27 12.19 3.26
CA SER A 73 16.28 11.08 2.29
C SER A 73 16.56 9.75 2.97
N SER A 74 15.56 8.87 2.99
CA SER A 74 15.74 7.45 3.30
C SER A 74 16.00 6.72 1.99
N ASP A 75 17.19 6.14 1.89
CA ASP A 75 17.69 5.38 0.74
C ASP A 75 16.92 4.05 0.60
N ASN A 76 15.75 4.09 -0.01
CA ASN A 76 14.96 2.89 -0.36
C ASN A 76 15.32 2.33 -1.76
N ALA A 77 16.41 2.81 -2.38
CA ALA A 77 16.81 2.43 -3.73
C ALA A 77 17.21 0.94 -3.86
N THR A 78 17.51 0.25 -2.77
CA THR A 78 18.03 -1.12 -2.78
C THR A 78 16.94 -2.21 -2.82
N LEU A 79 15.66 -1.88 -2.56
CA LEU A 79 14.60 -2.90 -2.56
C LEU A 79 14.09 -3.25 -3.97
N ALA A 80 14.23 -2.32 -4.91
CA ALA A 80 13.81 -2.52 -6.31
C ALA A 80 14.68 -3.57 -7.03
N SER A 81 15.95 -3.72 -6.63
CA SER A 81 16.91 -4.64 -7.26
C SER A 81 16.78 -6.09 -6.79
N VAL A 82 15.89 -6.39 -5.84
CA VAL A 82 15.70 -7.74 -5.27
C VAL A 82 14.52 -8.48 -5.92
N ILE A 83 13.74 -7.82 -6.77
CA ILE A 83 12.74 -8.51 -7.59
C ILE A 83 13.50 -9.27 -8.68
N ASP A 84 13.49 -10.60 -8.59
CA ASP A 84 14.02 -11.48 -9.62
C ASP A 84 13.15 -11.38 -10.88
N ALA A 85 13.42 -10.35 -11.68
CA ALA A 85 12.73 -10.07 -12.93
C ALA A 85 12.93 -11.20 -13.97
N SER A 86 13.84 -12.15 -13.72
CA SER A 86 14.14 -13.24 -14.66
C SER A 86 13.02 -14.28 -14.80
N ILE A 87 12.06 -14.32 -13.87
CA ILE A 87 10.91 -15.24 -13.91
C ILE A 87 9.69 -14.59 -14.62
N GLU A 88 9.69 -13.27 -14.84
CA GLU A 88 8.54 -12.49 -15.33
C GLU A 88 8.73 -11.85 -16.72
N ASP A 89 9.65 -12.36 -17.53
CA ASP A 89 10.12 -11.78 -18.81
C ASP A 89 9.04 -11.52 -19.90
N ASN A 90 7.77 -11.87 -19.64
CA ASN A 90 6.64 -11.67 -20.56
C ASN A 90 5.37 -11.11 -19.89
N ARG A 91 5.39 -10.72 -18.61
CA ARG A 91 4.23 -10.06 -17.99
C ARG A 91 4.32 -8.57 -18.20
N GLU A 92 3.23 -7.97 -18.70
CA GLU A 92 3.10 -6.53 -18.78
C GLU A 92 3.07 -5.96 -17.35
N VAL A 93 4.22 -5.47 -16.90
CA VAL A 93 4.35 -4.88 -15.57
C VAL A 93 3.81 -3.46 -15.62
N GLY A 94 2.83 -3.19 -14.75
CA GLY A 94 2.19 -1.90 -14.61
C GLY A 94 3.07 -0.85 -13.91
N PRO A 95 2.51 0.35 -13.66
CA PRO A 95 3.24 1.44 -13.02
C PRO A 95 3.56 1.14 -11.56
N CYS A 96 4.51 1.89 -10.99
CA CYS A 96 4.63 2.01 -9.53
C CYS A 96 3.40 2.76 -8.99
N LEU A 97 2.97 2.46 -7.76
CA LEU A 97 1.72 3.00 -7.22
C LEU A 97 1.95 3.74 -5.90
N SER A 98 1.35 4.93 -5.77
CA SER A 98 1.01 5.51 -4.47
C SER A 98 -0.41 5.10 -4.10
N ILE A 99 -0.61 4.73 -2.84
CA ILE A 99 -1.85 4.19 -2.32
C ILE A 99 -2.25 5.00 -1.09
N GLU A 100 -3.45 5.55 -1.12
CA GLU A 100 -4.11 6.20 0.02
C GLU A 100 -5.34 5.38 0.42
N LEU A 101 -5.36 4.86 1.64
CA LEU A 101 -6.42 4.01 2.17
C LEU A 101 -7.53 4.87 2.80
N GLU A 102 -8.78 4.48 2.59
CA GLU A 102 -9.95 5.13 3.22
C GLU A 102 -9.93 4.93 4.75
N ALA A 103 -9.45 3.77 5.21
CA ALA A 103 -9.23 3.47 6.61
C ALA A 103 -7.77 3.02 6.84
N PRO A 104 -7.12 3.38 7.96
CA PRO A 104 -5.79 2.88 8.26
C PRO A 104 -5.76 1.37 8.42
N MET A 105 -4.64 0.73 8.11
CA MET A 105 -4.41 -0.69 8.37
C MET A 105 -3.16 -0.88 9.22
N ARG A 106 -3.13 -1.96 10.00
CA ARG A 106 -2.11 -2.19 11.02
C ARG A 106 -0.91 -2.96 10.50
N CYS A 107 0.31 -2.42 10.56
CA CYS A 107 1.57 -3.09 10.22
C CYS A 107 1.81 -3.32 8.72
N ILE A 108 1.35 -2.42 7.85
CA ILE A 108 1.79 -2.39 6.45
C ILE A 108 3.33 -2.29 6.44
N ALA A 109 4.00 -3.31 5.91
CA ALA A 109 5.46 -3.39 5.95
C ALA A 109 6.09 -3.52 4.55
N PRO A 110 7.24 -2.87 4.30
CA PRO A 110 8.02 -3.09 3.09
C PRO A 110 8.40 -4.56 2.88
N GLY A 111 8.47 -4.99 1.63
CA GLY A 111 8.79 -6.36 1.22
C GLY A 111 7.60 -7.33 1.26
N GLN A 112 6.45 -6.91 1.81
CA GLN A 112 5.22 -7.69 1.72
C GLN A 112 4.48 -7.40 0.43
N TRP A 113 3.65 -8.36 0.01
CA TRP A 113 2.78 -8.19 -1.14
C TRP A 113 1.40 -7.71 -0.72
N CYS A 114 0.83 -6.84 -1.54
CA CYS A 114 -0.57 -6.45 -1.50
C CYS A 114 -1.30 -6.96 -2.75
N ALA A 115 -2.61 -7.11 -2.63
CA ALA A 115 -3.52 -7.42 -3.72
C ALA A 115 -4.53 -6.27 -3.88
N PHE A 116 -4.91 -6.02 -5.13
CA PHE A 116 -5.91 -5.04 -5.52
C PHE A 116 -7.15 -5.76 -6.03
N TYR A 117 -8.32 -5.31 -5.58
CA TYR A 117 -9.60 -5.90 -5.96
C TYR A 117 -10.57 -4.85 -6.48
N ASP A 118 -11.42 -5.27 -7.43
CA ASP A 118 -12.70 -4.65 -7.72
C ASP A 118 -13.79 -5.59 -7.19
N ASN A 119 -14.29 -5.30 -5.99
CA ASN A 119 -15.20 -6.18 -5.25
C ASN A 119 -14.61 -7.61 -5.12
N ASP A 120 -15.26 -8.60 -5.73
CA ASP A 120 -14.84 -10.02 -5.66
C ASP A 120 -13.78 -10.40 -6.72
N ILE A 121 -13.34 -9.45 -7.55
CA ILE A 121 -12.39 -9.71 -8.64
C ILE A 121 -10.99 -9.25 -8.22
N CYS A 122 -10.05 -10.19 -8.14
CA CYS A 122 -8.63 -9.88 -7.97
C CYS A 122 -8.06 -9.32 -9.29
N LEU A 123 -7.64 -8.05 -9.26
CA LEU A 123 -7.07 -7.37 -10.41
C LEU A 123 -5.59 -7.70 -10.58
N GLY A 124 -4.89 -7.86 -9.46
CA GLY A 124 -3.45 -7.99 -9.43
C GLY A 124 -2.86 -7.67 -8.07
N GLY A 125 -1.56 -7.42 -8.04
CA GLY A 125 -0.85 -7.09 -6.81
C GLY A 125 0.47 -6.40 -7.05
N ALA A 126 1.07 -5.91 -5.97
CA ALA A 126 2.38 -5.28 -6.00
C ALA A 126 3.13 -5.50 -4.69
N MET A 127 4.46 -5.47 -4.75
CA MET A 127 5.29 -5.47 -3.56
C MET A 127 5.29 -4.07 -2.92
N ILE A 128 4.95 -4.00 -1.64
CA ILE A 128 5.02 -2.79 -0.83
C ILE A 128 6.49 -2.42 -0.65
N CYS A 129 6.84 -1.18 -1.00
CA CYS A 129 8.21 -0.65 -0.88
C CYS A 129 8.36 0.34 0.27
N GLY A 130 7.25 0.80 0.85
CA GLY A 130 7.26 1.68 2.00
C GLY A 130 5.88 2.22 2.36
N SER A 131 5.82 2.82 3.54
CA SER A 131 4.59 3.35 4.12
C SER A 131 4.88 4.53 5.04
N ILE A 132 3.83 5.25 5.40
CA ILE A 132 3.87 6.32 6.39
C ILE A 132 2.95 5.90 7.54
N SER A 133 3.48 5.88 8.75
CA SER A 133 2.69 5.62 9.94
C SER A 133 1.88 6.84 10.35
N LEU A 134 0.75 6.63 11.01
CA LEU A 134 -0.10 7.73 11.49
C LEU A 134 0.61 8.60 12.53
N TRP A 135 1.59 8.03 13.25
CA TRP A 135 2.49 8.79 14.10
C TRP A 135 3.33 9.80 13.30
N GLU A 136 3.92 9.36 12.19
CA GLU A 136 4.67 10.26 11.29
C GLU A 136 3.73 11.31 10.69
N GLU A 137 2.50 10.94 10.30
CA GLU A 137 1.48 11.87 9.82
C GLU A 137 0.98 12.88 10.87
N GLY A 138 1.45 12.80 12.12
CA GLY A 138 1.18 13.78 13.17
C GLY A 138 -0.26 13.74 13.70
N GLN A 139 -0.91 12.58 13.64
CA GLN A 139 -2.29 12.43 14.11
C GLN A 139 -2.37 12.38 15.64
N ASN A 140 -3.24 13.22 16.22
CA ASN A 140 -3.45 13.37 17.66
C ASN A 140 -4.64 12.54 18.20
N THR A 141 -5.35 11.82 17.33
CA THR A 141 -6.56 11.08 17.69
C THR A 141 -6.20 9.65 18.11
N SER A 142 -6.70 9.20 19.26
CA SER A 142 -6.65 7.78 19.59
C SER A 142 -7.63 7.05 18.68
N TYR A 143 -7.17 6.05 17.92
CA TYR A 143 -7.98 5.30 16.93
C TYR A 143 -8.95 4.32 17.61
N HIS A 144 -9.77 4.82 18.53
CA HIS A 144 -10.79 4.04 19.22
C HIS A 144 -12.12 3.99 18.44
N GLU A 145 -12.37 4.96 17.55
CA GLU A 145 -13.54 4.93 16.66
C GLU A 145 -13.39 3.89 15.54
N TRP A 146 -12.16 3.57 15.17
CA TRP A 146 -11.87 2.52 14.20
C TRP A 146 -11.55 1.23 14.95
N ASN A 147 -12.53 0.33 15.01
CA ASN A 147 -12.36 -0.94 15.68
C ASN A 147 -11.69 -1.95 14.76
N HIS A 148 -10.40 -2.22 14.99
CA HIS A 148 -9.61 -3.20 14.22
C HIS A 148 -10.29 -4.56 14.05
N SER A 149 -11.10 -5.01 15.02
CA SER A 149 -11.83 -6.28 14.91
C SER A 149 -12.85 -6.31 13.77
N ASP A 150 -13.33 -5.15 13.32
CA ASP A 150 -14.29 -5.06 12.21
C ASP A 150 -13.63 -5.45 10.88
N TYR A 151 -12.30 -5.31 10.81
CA TYR A 151 -11.49 -5.53 9.61
C TYR A 151 -10.57 -6.76 9.72
N GLU A 152 -10.37 -7.31 10.91
CA GLU A 152 -9.64 -8.56 11.09
C GLU A 152 -10.55 -9.76 10.75
N LEU A 153 -10.07 -10.63 9.86
CA LEU A 153 -10.74 -11.87 9.50
C LEU A 153 -10.51 -12.90 10.59
N THR A 154 -11.59 -13.30 11.26
CA THR A 154 -11.60 -14.42 12.19
C THR A 154 -11.83 -15.70 11.42
N TYR A 155 -10.79 -16.51 11.31
CA TYR A 155 -10.89 -17.88 10.83
C TYR A 155 -11.42 -18.73 11.99
N GLY A 156 -12.70 -19.08 11.94
CA GLY A 156 -13.36 -19.99 12.88
C GLY A 156 -13.03 -21.45 12.62
#